data_AF-A0A836W357-F1
#
_entry.id   AF-A0A836W357-F1
#
_cell.length_a   1.000
_cell.length_b   1.000
_cell.length_c   1.000
_cell.angle_alpha   90.00
_cell.angle_beta   90.00
_cell.angle_gamma   90.00
#
_symmetry.space_group_name_H-M   'P 1'
#
loop_
_entity.id
_entity.type
_entity.pdbx_description
1 polymer ?
#
loop_
_entity_poly.entity_id
_entity_poly.type
_entity_poly.pdbx_seq_one_letter_code
_entity_poly.pdbx_strand_id
1 'polypeptide(L)' 'MADKKILILAGDFVEDYELMVPFQTLQMLGYTVHVVCPNKRTGEQIRTAVHDFEGDQTYSEKRGHNFTLNATFAAL' A
#
# COMPACT_ATOMS: atom_id res chain seq x y z
N MET A 1 13.02 -18.91 8.73
CA MET A 1 12.54 -17.51 8.65
C MET A 1 12.66 -17.08 7.20
N ALA A 2 11.71 -16.30 6.68
CA ALA A 2 11.72 -15.92 5.28
C ALA A 2 12.85 -14.93 5.00
N ASP A 3 13.78 -15.30 4.12
CA ASP A 3 15.06 -14.59 3.87
C ASP A 3 14.91 -13.41 2.87
N LYS A 4 13.72 -13.20 2.31
CA LYS A 4 13.51 -12.20 1.25
C LYS A 4 13.03 -10.86 1.82
N LYS A 5 13.55 -9.78 1.23
CA LYS A 5 13.07 -8.41 1.41
C LYS A 5 12.21 -8.03 0.22
N ILE A 6 11.03 -7.46 0.46
CA ILE A 6 10.05 -7.11 -0.57
C ILE A 6 9.81 -5.61 -0.50
N LEU A 7 9.79 -4.97 -1.68
CA LEU A 7 9.48 -3.56 -1.85
C LEU A 7 8.12 -3.42 -2.51
N ILE A 8 7.24 -2.62 -1.93
CA ILE A 8 5.96 -2.19 -2.50
C ILE A 8 6.09 -0.71 -2.85
N LEU A 9 5.87 -0.39 -4.13
CA LEU A 9 5.74 0.98 -4.60
C LEU A 9 4.27 1.39 -4.48
N ALA A 10 4.00 2.40 -3.68
CA ALA A 10 2.66 2.93 -3.44
C ALA A 10 2.59 4.43 -3.78
N GLY A 11 1.38 4.96 -3.86
CA GLY A 11 1.10 6.36 -4.14
C GLY A 11 -0.27 6.77 -3.60
N ASP A 12 -0.57 8.06 -3.64
CA ASP A 12 -1.91 8.53 -3.28
C ASP A 12 -2.96 7.92 -4.24
N PHE A 13 -4.05 7.43 -3.66
CA PHE A 13 -5.16 6.70 -4.30
C PHE A 13 -4.80 5.36 -4.93
N VAL A 14 -3.76 4.68 -4.42
CA VAL A 14 -3.63 3.22 -4.60
C VAL A 14 -4.84 2.50 -4.00
N GLU A 15 -5.27 1.39 -4.61
CA GLU A 15 -6.41 0.63 -4.13
C GLU A 15 -6.12 0.04 -2.72
N ASP A 16 -7.08 0.20 -1.80
CA ASP A 16 -6.93 -0.04 -0.36
C ASP A 16 -6.58 -1.49 -0.02
N TYR A 17 -7.26 -2.44 -0.67
CA TYR A 17 -6.99 -3.87 -0.51
C TYR A 17 -5.75 -4.31 -1.28
N GLU A 18 -5.51 -3.78 -2.47
CA GLU A 18 -4.30 -4.09 -3.24
C GLU A 18 -3.02 -3.66 -2.53
N LEU A 19 -3.09 -2.66 -1.65
CA LEU A 19 -1.98 -2.31 -0.77
C LEU A 19 -1.97 -3.13 0.53
N MET A 20 -3.07 -3.12 1.28
CA MET A 20 -3.07 -3.62 2.66
C MET A 20 -2.97 -5.15 2.73
N VAL A 21 -3.69 -5.87 1.85
CA VAL A 21 -3.74 -7.33 1.90
C VAL A 21 -2.38 -7.96 1.57
N PRO A 22 -1.69 -7.56 0.48
CA PRO A 22 -0.34 -8.07 0.22
C PRO A 22 0.66 -7.66 1.30
N PHE A 23 0.61 -6.41 1.77
CA PHE A 23 1.50 -5.91 2.82
C PHE A 23 1.41 -6.78 4.08
N GLN A 24 0.21 -6.99 4.62
CA GLN A 24 0.01 -7.76 5.85
C GLN A 24 0.26 -9.25 5.65
N THR A 25 -0.16 -9.82 4.51
CA THR A 25 0.04 -11.25 4.22
C THR A 25 1.52 -11.60 4.15
N LEU A 26 2.31 -10.78 3.45
CA LEU A 26 3.75 -10.98 3.35
C LEU A 26 4.45 -10.81 4.71
N GLN A 27 4.01 -9.85 5.53
CA GLN A 27 4.49 -9.72 6.91
C GLN A 27 4.15 -10.94 7.77
N MET A 28 2.92 -11.46 7.68
CA MET A 28 2.49 -12.66 8.40
C MET A 28 3.36 -13.88 8.04
N LEU A 29 3.75 -14.02 6.78
CA LEU A 29 4.65 -15.08 6.30
C LEU A 29 6.12 -14.88 6.73
N GLY A 30 6.43 -13.79 7.44
CA GLY A 30 7.74 -13.49 8.00
C GLY A 30 8.69 -12.77 7.06
N TYR A 31 8.21 -12.21 5.93
CA TYR A 31 9.03 -11.39 5.05
C TYR A 31 9.24 -9.99 5.62
N THR A 32 10.40 -9.39 5.33
CA THR A 32 10.59 -7.95 5.53
C THR A 32 9.94 -7.21 4.37
N VAL A 33 8.96 -6.35 4.64
CA VAL A 33 8.22 -5.61 3.61
C VAL A 33 8.38 -4.10 3.83
N HIS A 34 8.85 -3.40 2.81
CA HIS A 34 8.97 -1.95 2.79
C HIS A 34 7.96 -1.35 1.81
N VAL A 35 7.19 -0.37 2.26
CA VAL A 35 6.23 0.38 1.45
C VAL A 35 6.73 1.82 1.36
N VAL A 36 6.91 2.30 0.12
CA VAL A 36 7.41 3.64 -0.16
C VAL A 36 6.54 4.37 -1.16
N CYS A 37 6.59 5.70 -1.13
CA CYS A 37 5.97 6.58 -2.11
C CYS A 37 6.99 7.66 -2.53
N PRO A 38 7.14 7.97 -3.83
CA PRO A 38 7.99 9.06 -4.28
C PRO A 38 7.69 10.35 -3.52
N ASN A 39 8.75 11.11 -3.20
CA ASN A 39 8.66 12.38 -2.47
C ASN A 39 8.05 12.29 -1.05
N LYS A 40 7.90 11.09 -0.48
CA LYS A 40 7.46 10.88 0.91
C LYS A 40 8.48 10.05 1.69
N ARG A 41 8.47 10.22 3.01
CA ARG A 41 9.33 9.57 3.99
C ARG A 41 8.54 8.61 4.87
N THR A 42 9.26 7.74 5.58
CA THR A 42 8.67 6.89 6.63
C THR A 42 7.87 7.73 7.64
N GLY A 43 6.71 7.23 8.06
CA GLY A 43 5.76 7.92 8.94
C GLY A 43 4.80 8.87 8.22
N GLU A 44 5.06 9.27 6.97
CA GLU A 44 4.09 10.04 6.18
C GLU A 44 2.97 9.13 5.66
N GLN A 45 1.82 9.72 5.33
CA GLN A 45 0.64 8.98 4.90
C GLN A 45 0.35 9.16 3.41
N ILE A 46 -0.14 8.10 2.79
CA ILE A 46 -0.89 8.15 1.54
C ILE A 46 -2.37 7.91 1.81
N ARG A 47 -3.24 8.48 0.98
CA ARG A 47 -4.67 8.14 0.97
C ARG A 47 -4.86 6.93 0.04
N THR A 48 -5.76 6.01 0.37
CA THR A 48 -6.13 4.92 -0.55
C THR A 48 -7.51 5.16 -1.18
N ALA A 49 -7.80 4.41 -2.24
CA ALA A 49 -9.10 4.37 -2.90
C ALA A 49 -9.73 2.98 -2.72
N VAL A 50 -11.04 2.92 -2.56
CA VAL A 50 -11.80 1.68 -2.65
C VAL A 50 -12.48 1.67 -4.02
N HIS A 51 -12.14 0.69 -4.85
CA HIS A 51 -12.76 0.48 -6.15
C HIS A 51 -13.73 -0.69 -6.07
N ASP A 52 -15.02 -0.42 -6.26
CA ASP A 52 -16.06 -1.46 -6.18
C ASP A 52 -17.07 -1.33 -7.33
N PHE A 53 -17.63 -2.46 -7.77
CA PHE A 53 -18.64 -2.50 -8.82
C PHE A 53 -20.04 -2.50 -8.19
N GLU A 54 -20.73 -1.36 -8.28
CA GLU A 54 -22.04 -1.15 -7.65
C GLU A 54 -23.20 -1.17 -8.66
N GLY A 55 -22.99 -1.71 -9.87
CA GLY A 55 -24.02 -1.91 -10.89
C GLY A 55 -23.83 -1.14 -12.20
N ASP A 56 -22.81 -0.28 -12.28
CA ASP A 56 -22.47 0.51 -13.48
C ASP A 56 -21.45 -0.19 -14.40
N GLN A 57 -21.18 0.41 -15.56
CA GLN A 57 -20.20 -0.10 -16.54
C GLN A 57 -18.74 -0.05 -16.04
N THR A 58 -18.48 0.69 -14.97
CA THR A 58 -17.16 0.82 -14.33
C THR A 58 -17.33 0.88 -12.82
N TYR A 59 -16.22 0.71 -12.10
CA TYR A 59 -16.19 0.82 -10.64
C TYR A 59 -16.55 2.23 -10.17
N SER A 60 -17.12 2.32 -8.96
CA SER A 60 -17.17 3.55 -8.19
C SER A 60 -15.91 3.70 -7.35
N GLU A 61 -15.53 4.94 -7.05
CA GLU A 61 -14.38 5.23 -6.19
C GLU A 61 -14.85 5.89 -4.89
N LYS A 62 -14.41 5.34 -3.76
CA LYS A 62 -14.61 5.93 -2.43
C LYS A 62 -13.26 6.09 -1.75
N ARG A 63 -13.15 7.07 -0.86
CA ARG A 63 -11.93 7.23 -0.06
C ARG A 63 -11.80 6.05 0.91
N GLY A 64 -10.67 5.35 0.86
CA GLY A 64 -10.31 4.27 1.78
C GLY A 64 -9.59 4.77 3.03
N HIS A 65 -8.80 3.88 3.63
CA HIS A 65 -7.98 4.20 4.79
C HIS A 65 -6.78 5.11 4.42
N ASN A 66 -6.19 5.76 5.42
CA ASN A 66 -4.84 6.30 5.22
C ASN A 66 -3.83 5.18 5.51
N PHE A 67 -2.84 5.01 4.64
CA PHE A 67 -1.72 4.09 4.87
C PHE A 67 -0.49 4.88 5.31
N THR A 68 0.09 4.53 6.45
CA THR A 68 1.35 5.12 6.94
C THR A 68 2.55 4.36 6.36
N LEU A 69 3.39 5.06 5.60
CA LEU A 69 4.59 4.49 4.99
C LEU A 69 5.59 4.03 6.06
N ASN A 70 6.21 2.87 5.85
CA ASN A 70 7.19 2.31 6.79
C ASN A 70 8.65 2.45 6.34
N ALA A 71 8.89 3.00 5.14
CA ALA A 71 10.20 3.25 4.58
C ALA A 71 10.23 4.57 3.80
N THR A 72 11.43 5.13 3.61
CA THR A 72 11.65 6.40 2.88
C THR A 72 12.14 6.10 1.47
N PHE A 73 11.43 6.58 0.44
CA PHE A 73 11.76 6.30 -0.97
C PHE A 73 13.20 6.69 -1.34
N ALA A 74 13.64 7.89 -0.92
CA ALA A 74 14.96 8.43 -1.25
C ALA A 74 16.13 7.79 -0.46
N ALA A 75 15.85 6.86 0.45
CA ALA A 75 16.85 6.20 1.30
C ALA A 75 16.95 4.69 1.03
N LEU A 76 16.32 4.21 -0.04
CA LEU A 76 16.41 2.82 -0.52
C LEU A 76 17.69 2.56 -1.31
#